data_AF-A0A960HV93-F1
#
_entry.id   AF-A0A960HV93-F1
#
_cell.length_a   1.000
_cell.length_b   1.000
_cell.length_c   1.000
_cell.angle_alpha   90.00
_cell.angle_beta   90.00
_cell.angle_gamma   90.00
#
_symmetry.space_group_name_H-M   'P 1'
#
loop_
_entity.id
_entity.type
_entity.pdbx_description
1 polymer ?
#
loop_
_entity_poly.entity_id
_entity_poly.type
_entity_poly.pdbx_seq_one_letter_code
_entity_poly.pdbx_strand_id
1 'polypeptide(L)'
;MAAVTKLWRSNRDLSTPRYGDRFGYHYDPEGFGRFSERIAHTMGTGRFLVLQTFVVAAWIVYNATVPDNWQLDPYPFILLNLAFSTQAAYAAPLILLAETRQADRDRREAADDRRRAAEVKADLDYLAREIASLRLRVVDSDDLARIEEKLDRLLAAGEVTSDDDGAPA
;
A
#
# COMPACT_ATOMS: atom_id res chain seq x y z
N MET A 1 40.38 22.03 51.57
CA MET A 1 40.05 20.59 51.54
C MET A 1 38.54 20.29 51.38
N ALA A 2 37.72 21.13 50.72
CA ALA A 2 36.27 20.87 50.65
C ALA A 2 35.53 21.34 49.38
N ALA A 3 36.20 21.86 48.33
CA ALA A 3 35.48 22.50 47.22
C ALA A 3 35.97 22.13 45.81
N VAL A 4 36.79 21.09 45.64
CA VAL A 4 37.33 20.71 44.31
C VAL A 4 36.70 19.43 43.76
N THR A 5 35.99 18.64 44.58
CA THR A 5 35.46 17.31 44.21
C THR A 5 34.05 17.31 43.60
N LYS A 6 33.49 18.48 43.25
CA LYS A 6 32.10 18.58 42.76
C LYS A 6 31.98 19.33 41.42
N LEU A 7 32.91 19.09 40.48
CA LEU A 7 32.85 19.75 39.16
C LEU A 7 32.90 18.84 37.94
N TRP A 8 32.71 17.52 38.11
CA TRP A 8 32.70 16.60 36.97
C TRP A 8 31.59 15.56 37.09
N ARG A 9 30.34 16.03 37.00
CA ARG A 9 29.23 15.18 36.57
C ARG A 9 28.08 16.00 35.99
N SER A 10 28.33 16.63 34.84
CA SER A 10 27.25 16.97 33.92
C SER A 10 27.31 15.95 32.79
N ASN A 11 26.54 14.89 32.95
CA ASN A 11 26.28 13.92 31.88
C ASN A 11 25.44 14.66 30.84
N ARG A 12 26.11 15.17 29.80
CA ARG A 12 25.44 15.73 28.63
C ARG A 12 24.83 14.56 27.88
N ASP A 13 23.57 14.31 28.17
CA ASP A 13 22.73 13.42 27.41
C ASP A 13 22.51 14.04 26.02
N LEU A 14 23.20 13.49 25.02
CA LEU A 14 23.14 13.94 23.61
C LEU A 14 22.10 13.14 22.80
N SER A 15 21.24 12.34 23.44
CA SER A 15 20.38 11.37 22.75
C SER A 15 18.99 11.89 22.37
N THR A 16 18.60 13.10 22.79
CA THR A 16 17.33 13.71 22.36
C THR A 16 17.56 14.68 21.21
N PRO A 17 17.18 14.36 19.96
CA PRO A 17 17.13 15.37 18.93
C PRO A 17 16.09 16.42 19.34
N ARG A 18 16.55 17.65 19.62
CA ARG A 18 15.65 18.82 19.68
C ARG A 18 15.06 18.99 18.29
N TYR A 19 13.85 18.47 18.10
CA TYR A 19 12.99 18.90 17.01
C TYR A 19 12.64 20.36 17.31
N GLY A 20 13.45 21.28 16.80
CA GLY A 20 13.12 22.69 16.79
C GLY A 20 11.88 22.84 15.95
N ASP A 21 10.77 23.17 16.60
CA ASP A 21 9.50 23.49 15.96
C ASP A 21 9.69 24.73 15.08
N ARG A 22 10.11 24.49 13.84
CA ARG A 22 10.29 25.51 12.80
C ARG A 22 9.03 25.50 11.96
N PHE A 23 8.13 26.43 12.25
CA PHE A 23 7.02 26.79 11.37
C PHE A 23 6.24 25.58 10.85
N GLY A 24 5.61 24.82 11.75
CA GLY A 24 4.60 23.84 11.37
C GLY A 24 3.39 24.56 10.80
N TYR A 25 3.32 24.67 9.47
CA TYR A 25 2.07 24.92 8.76
C TYR A 25 1.11 23.80 9.18
N HIS A 26 0.24 24.06 10.16
CA HIS A 26 -0.74 23.10 10.67
C HIS A 26 -1.75 22.87 9.55
N TYR A 27 -1.39 21.95 8.67
CA TYR A 27 -2.21 21.53 7.57
C TYR A 27 -3.28 20.61 8.14
N ASP A 28 -4.45 21.19 8.43
CA ASP A 28 -5.59 20.45 8.96
C ASP A 28 -6.05 19.40 7.94
N PRO A 29 -5.80 18.09 8.20
CA PRO A 29 -6.10 17.03 7.26
C PRO A 29 -7.60 16.89 7.01
N GLU A 30 -8.44 17.32 7.95
CA GLU A 30 -9.90 17.17 7.94
C GLU A 30 -10.57 18.13 6.94
N GLY A 31 -10.07 19.38 6.85
CA GLY A 31 -10.60 20.39 5.91
C GLY A 31 -10.42 19.99 4.45
N PHE A 32 -9.26 19.45 4.11
CA PHE A 32 -8.96 19.01 2.75
C PHE A 32 -9.60 17.66 2.40
N GLY A 33 -9.84 16.78 3.39
CA GLY A 33 -10.59 15.55 3.19
C GLY A 33 -12.01 15.83 2.68
N ARG A 34 -12.72 16.75 3.34
CA ARG A 34 -14.07 17.20 2.91
C ARG A 34 -14.05 17.92 1.56
N PHE A 35 -13.01 18.71 1.28
CA PHE A 35 -12.83 19.37 -0.02
C PHE A 35 -12.61 18.36 -1.15
N SER A 36 -11.79 17.34 -0.89
CA SER A 36 -11.50 16.25 -1.83
C SER A 36 -12.76 15.43 -2.15
N GLU A 37 -13.58 15.14 -1.15
CA GLU A 37 -14.85 14.41 -1.34
C GLU A 37 -15.85 15.20 -2.20
N ARG A 38 -15.91 16.52 -2.00
CA ARG A 38 -16.72 17.41 -2.84
C ARG A 38 -16.16 17.51 -4.26
N ILE A 39 -14.85 17.67 -4.44
CA ILE A 39 -14.23 17.69 -5.78
C ILE A 39 -14.41 16.36 -6.51
N ALA A 40 -14.24 15.22 -5.84
CA ALA A 40 -14.39 13.89 -6.43
C ALA A 40 -15.80 13.68 -7.02
N HIS A 41 -16.84 14.07 -6.28
CA HIS A 41 -18.22 14.01 -6.77
C HIS A 41 -18.46 14.97 -7.97
N THR A 42 -17.75 16.10 -8.02
CA THR A 42 -17.95 17.12 -9.06
C THR A 42 -17.17 16.81 -10.34
N MET A 43 -15.98 16.20 -10.24
CA MET A 43 -15.12 15.82 -11.37
C MET A 43 -15.57 14.53 -12.08
N GLY A 44 -16.15 13.56 -11.37
CA GLY A 44 -16.54 12.27 -11.96
C GLY A 44 -17.81 12.26 -12.82
N THR A 45 -18.66 13.28 -12.68
CA THR A 45 -20.06 13.21 -13.17
C THR A 45 -20.32 13.98 -14.48
N GLY A 46 -19.31 14.55 -15.13
CA GLY A 46 -19.44 15.37 -16.36
C GLY A 46 -20.20 16.70 -16.20
N ARG A 47 -20.91 16.88 -15.08
CA ARG A 47 -21.73 18.04 -14.73
C ARG A 47 -20.93 19.36 -14.65
N PHE A 48 -19.65 19.29 -14.27
CA PHE A 48 -18.76 20.46 -14.25
C PHE A 48 -18.56 21.06 -15.64
N LEU A 49 -18.30 20.22 -16.65
CA LEU A 49 -18.09 20.67 -18.03
C LEU A 49 -19.36 21.33 -18.57
N VAL A 50 -20.53 20.73 -18.33
CA VAL A 50 -21.82 21.28 -18.76
C VAL A 50 -22.07 22.67 -18.17
N LEU A 51 -21.86 22.83 -16.85
CA LEU A 51 -22.03 24.12 -16.18
C LEU A 51 -21.03 25.16 -16.70
N GLN A 52 -19.75 24.77 -16.87
CA GLN A 52 -18.71 25.66 -17.37
C GLN A 52 -19.02 26.14 -18.80
N THR A 53 -19.45 25.25 -19.69
CA THR A 53 -19.89 25.63 -21.05
C THR A 53 -21.07 26.59 -21.00
N PHE A 54 -22.03 26.38 -20.11
CA PHE A 54 -23.18 27.27 -19.96
C PHE A 54 -22.78 28.68 -19.51
N VAL A 55 -21.86 28.78 -18.55
CA VAL A 55 -21.32 30.07 -18.08
C VAL A 55 -20.58 30.81 -19.20
N VAL A 56 -19.72 30.12 -19.96
CA VAL A 56 -19.00 30.70 -21.10
C VAL A 56 -19.95 31.15 -22.19
N ALA A 57 -20.92 30.31 -22.56
CA ALA A 57 -21.92 30.64 -23.57
C ALA A 57 -22.76 31.85 -23.14
N ALA A 58 -23.21 31.90 -21.87
CA ALA A 58 -23.95 33.02 -21.33
C ALA A 58 -23.13 34.32 -21.35
N TRP A 59 -21.83 34.26 -21.05
CA TRP A 59 -20.93 35.42 -21.11
C TRP A 59 -20.77 35.97 -22.53
N ILE A 60 -20.59 35.07 -23.50
CA ILE A 60 -20.47 35.43 -24.93
C ILE A 60 -21.79 36.06 -25.41
N VAL A 61 -22.94 35.44 -25.10
CA VAL A 61 -24.26 35.96 -25.49
C VAL A 61 -24.53 37.32 -24.83
N TYR A 62 -24.20 37.48 -23.56
CA TYR A 62 -24.34 38.77 -22.86
C TYR A 62 -23.52 39.86 -23.56
N ASN A 63 -22.23 39.63 -23.80
CA ASN A 63 -21.38 40.64 -24.45
C ASN A 63 -21.75 40.88 -25.93
N ALA A 64 -22.32 39.88 -26.63
CA ALA A 64 -22.75 40.03 -28.02
C ALA A 64 -24.10 40.76 -28.16
N THR A 65 -24.97 40.72 -27.15
CA THR A 65 -26.32 41.31 -27.20
C THR A 65 -26.39 42.69 -26.56
N VAL A 66 -25.41 43.04 -25.73
CA VAL A 66 -25.34 44.35 -25.06
C VAL A 66 -24.78 45.41 -26.04
N PRO A 67 -25.40 46.60 -26.13
CA PRO A 67 -24.90 47.73 -26.93
C PRO A 67 -23.48 48.16 -26.53
N ASP A 68 -22.69 48.67 -27.47
CA ASP A 68 -21.26 49.05 -27.30
C ASP A 68 -20.97 49.93 -26.07
N ASN A 69 -21.97 50.69 -25.62
CA ASN A 69 -21.93 51.57 -24.47
C ASN A 69 -21.83 50.83 -23.12
N TRP A 70 -22.25 49.56 -23.05
CA TRP A 70 -22.21 48.71 -21.84
C TRP A 70 -21.47 47.39 -22.07
N GLN A 71 -20.78 47.22 -23.21
CA GLN A 71 -19.94 46.04 -23.44
C GLN A 71 -18.78 46.03 -22.44
N LEU A 72 -18.81 45.05 -21.53
CA LEU A 72 -17.75 44.84 -20.54
C LEU A 72 -16.52 44.16 -21.18
N ASP A 73 -16.72 43.36 -22.22
CA ASP A 73 -15.66 42.59 -22.89
C ASP A 73 -15.91 42.49 -24.42
N PRO A 74 -15.52 43.51 -25.21
CA PRO A 74 -15.62 43.49 -26.67
C PRO A 74 -14.76 42.38 -27.29
N TYR A 75 -15.13 41.91 -28.49
CA TYR A 75 -14.33 40.93 -29.25
C TYR A 75 -12.89 41.47 -29.41
N PRO A 76 -11.83 40.77 -28.96
CA PRO A 76 -11.68 39.31 -28.83
C PRO A 76 -11.81 38.70 -27.40
N PHE A 77 -12.64 39.27 -26.52
CA PHE A 77 -12.91 38.76 -25.16
C PHE A 77 -11.67 38.61 -24.26
N ILE A 78 -10.98 39.73 -23.98
CA ILE A 78 -9.73 39.75 -23.23
C ILE A 78 -9.92 39.31 -21.77
N LEU A 79 -11.04 39.67 -21.15
CA LEU A 79 -11.32 39.33 -19.75
C LEU A 79 -11.59 37.84 -19.59
N LEU A 80 -12.34 37.25 -20.53
CA LEU A 80 -12.57 35.82 -20.54
C LEU A 80 -11.26 35.04 -20.72
N ASN A 81 -10.40 35.48 -21.64
CA ASN A 81 -9.08 34.87 -21.83
C ASN A 81 -8.17 35.00 -20.60
N LEU A 82 -8.17 36.17 -19.96
CA LEU A 82 -7.43 36.40 -18.72
C LEU A 82 -7.93 35.46 -17.62
N ALA A 83 -9.24 35.36 -17.44
CA ALA A 83 -9.86 34.49 -16.46
C ALA A 83 -9.49 33.02 -16.69
N PHE A 84 -9.54 32.52 -17.93
CA PHE A 84 -9.12 31.17 -18.27
C PHE A 84 -7.63 30.94 -18.02
N SER A 85 -6.79 31.92 -18.34
CA SER A 85 -5.35 31.85 -18.10
C SER A 85 -5.04 31.77 -16.60
N THR A 86 -5.71 32.58 -15.78
CA THR A 86 -5.60 32.52 -14.32
C THR A 86 -6.18 31.22 -13.76
N GLN A 87 -7.30 30.72 -14.30
CA GLN A 87 -7.91 29.45 -13.91
C GLN A 87 -6.93 28.29 -14.11
N ALA A 88 -6.25 28.24 -15.25
CA ALA A 88 -5.21 27.25 -15.51
C ALA A 88 -4.00 27.41 -14.58
N ALA A 89 -3.55 28.66 -14.36
CA ALA A 89 -2.40 28.95 -13.50
C ALA A 89 -2.63 28.55 -12.03
N TYR A 90 -3.84 28.72 -11.49
CA TYR A 90 -4.18 28.30 -10.12
C TYR A 90 -4.48 26.80 -10.01
N ALA A 91 -4.92 26.15 -11.10
CA ALA A 91 -5.16 24.72 -11.10
C ALA A 91 -3.87 23.92 -10.82
N ALA A 92 -2.74 24.32 -11.41
CA ALA A 92 -1.46 23.63 -11.24
C ALA A 92 -1.02 23.45 -9.76
N PRO A 93 -0.98 24.48 -8.90
CA PRO A 93 -0.61 24.30 -7.50
C PRO A 93 -1.66 23.51 -6.70
N LEU A 94 -2.94 23.62 -7.03
CA LEU A 94 -4.00 22.86 -6.35
C LEU A 94 -3.94 21.37 -6.70
N ILE A 95 -3.63 21.05 -7.96
CA ILE A 95 -3.37 19.68 -8.42
C ILE A 95 -2.12 19.13 -7.71
N LEU A 96 -1.04 19.90 -7.62
CA LEU A 96 0.19 19.47 -6.94
C LEU A 96 -0.03 19.15 -5.44
N LEU A 97 -0.89 19.92 -4.77
CA LEU A 97 -1.33 19.63 -3.40
C LEU A 97 -2.22 18.38 -3.30
N ALA A 98 -3.01 18.09 -4.33
CA ALA A 98 -3.82 16.88 -4.39
C ALA A 98 -2.98 15.62 -4.66
N GLU A 99 -2.00 15.72 -5.56
CA GLU A 99 -1.10 14.63 -5.94
C GLU A 99 -0.18 14.21 -4.80
N THR A 100 0.37 15.16 -4.03
CA THR A 100 1.22 14.84 -2.87
C THR A 100 0.51 13.97 -1.83
N ARG A 101 -0.80 14.16 -1.62
CA ARG A 101 -1.59 13.32 -0.73
C ARG A 101 -1.98 11.96 -1.33
N GLN A 102 -2.16 11.88 -2.65
CA GLN A 102 -2.36 10.58 -3.31
C GLN A 102 -1.10 9.75 -3.21
N ALA A 103 0.07 10.33 -3.53
CA ALA A 103 1.36 9.66 -3.42
C ALA A 103 1.67 9.13 -2.01
N ASP A 104 1.28 9.85 -0.96
CA ASP A 104 1.47 9.37 0.42
C ASP A 104 0.55 8.20 0.80
N ARG A 105 -0.69 8.16 0.28
CA ARG A 105 -1.57 6.99 0.43
C ARG A 105 -1.01 5.80 -0.34
N ASP A 106 -0.63 6.01 -1.59
CA ASP A 106 -0.06 4.98 -2.45
C ASP A 106 1.22 4.38 -1.84
N ARG A 107 2.07 5.21 -1.21
CA ARG A 107 3.25 4.73 -0.48
C ARG A 107 2.92 3.85 0.71
N ARG A 108 1.87 4.20 1.48
CA ARG A 108 1.42 3.40 2.63
C ARG A 108 0.85 2.07 2.18
N GLU A 109 -0.02 2.10 1.18
CA GLU A 109 -0.61 0.90 0.58
C GLU A 109 0.47 -0.03 0.02
N ALA A 110 1.45 0.52 -0.71
CA ALA A 110 2.60 -0.25 -1.21
C ALA A 110 3.54 -0.76 -0.11
N ALA A 111 3.57 -0.14 1.07
CA ALA A 111 4.34 -0.64 2.21
C ALA A 111 3.62 -1.80 2.91
N ASP A 112 2.31 -1.68 3.08
CA ASP A 112 1.46 -2.73 3.67
C ASP A 112 1.41 -3.97 2.79
N ASP A 113 1.28 -3.80 1.47
CA ASP A 113 1.33 -4.91 0.52
C ASP A 113 2.67 -5.65 0.55
N ARG A 114 3.78 -4.92 0.70
CA ARG A 114 5.10 -5.54 0.87
C ARG A 114 5.20 -6.33 2.17
N ARG A 115 4.61 -5.85 3.27
CA ARG A 115 4.56 -6.59 4.55
C ARG A 115 3.72 -7.85 4.42
N ARG A 116 2.51 -7.74 3.88
CA ARG A 116 1.63 -8.89 3.64
C ARG A 116 2.28 -9.92 2.73
N ALA A 117 2.94 -9.50 1.66
CA ALA A 117 3.66 -10.41 0.77
C ALA A 117 4.80 -11.16 1.49
N ALA A 118 5.51 -10.49 2.41
CA ALA A 118 6.55 -11.13 3.22
C ALA A 118 5.96 -12.14 4.22
N GLU A 119 4.84 -11.81 4.87
CA GLU A 119 4.12 -12.71 5.78
C GLU A 119 3.60 -13.95 5.03
N VAL A 120 2.89 -13.75 3.91
CA VAL A 120 2.40 -14.84 3.06
C VAL A 120 3.55 -15.73 2.59
N LYS A 121 4.69 -15.15 2.22
CA LYS A 121 5.87 -15.94 1.84
C LYS A 121 6.38 -16.78 3.02
N ALA A 122 6.46 -16.22 4.22
CA ALA A 122 6.90 -16.95 5.40
C ALA A 122 5.94 -18.10 5.76
N ASP A 123 4.63 -17.87 5.66
CA ASP A 123 3.61 -18.89 5.89
C ASP A 123 3.70 -20.01 4.85
N LEU A 124 3.92 -19.67 3.57
CA LEU A 124 4.14 -20.66 2.51
C LEU A 124 5.41 -21.47 2.75
N ASP A 125 6.51 -20.83 3.15
CA ASP A 125 7.76 -21.52 3.48
C ASP A 125 7.58 -22.46 4.70
N TYR A 126 6.79 -22.04 5.69
CA TYR A 126 6.43 -22.87 6.84
C TYR A 126 5.60 -24.09 6.43
N LEU A 127 4.51 -23.87 5.67
CA LEU A 127 3.66 -24.95 5.17
C LEU A 127 4.42 -25.91 4.26
N ALA A 128 5.32 -25.42 3.42
CA ALA A 128 6.17 -26.26 2.57
C ALA A 128 7.08 -27.18 3.40
N ARG A 129 7.66 -26.66 4.49
CA ARG A 129 8.46 -27.46 5.42
C ARG A 129 7.62 -28.48 6.17
N GLU A 130 6.41 -28.11 6.57
CA GLU A 130 5.51 -29.02 7.28
C GLU A 130 5.04 -30.15 6.36
N ILE A 131 4.69 -29.85 5.11
CA ILE A 131 4.36 -30.85 4.10
C ILE A 131 5.56 -31.77 3.82
N ALA A 132 6.78 -31.23 3.75
CA ALA A 132 7.98 -32.04 3.57
C ALA A 132 8.23 -32.98 4.76
N SER A 133 8.02 -32.52 5.99
CA SER A 133 8.18 -33.33 7.20
C SER A 133 7.12 -34.43 7.31
N LEU A 134 5.85 -34.11 6.99
CA LEU A 134 4.74 -35.06 6.88
C LEU A 134 5.03 -36.13 5.83
N ARG A 135 5.52 -35.73 4.65
CA ARG A 135 5.86 -36.66 3.57
C ARG A 135 6.92 -37.68 3.99
N LEU A 136 7.96 -37.25 4.71
CA LEU A 136 9.00 -38.17 5.19
C LEU A 136 8.44 -39.20 6.17
N ARG A 137 7.53 -38.80 7.07
CA ARG A 137 6.88 -39.71 8.03
C ARG A 137 6.01 -40.76 7.33
N VAL A 138 5.26 -40.36 6.30
CA VAL A 138 4.42 -41.27 5.52
C VAL A 138 5.27 -42.27 4.72
N VAL A 139 6.38 -41.81 4.13
CA VAL A 139 7.30 -42.69 3.40
C VAL A 139 7.94 -43.73 4.34
N ASP A 140 8.37 -43.31 5.53
CA ASP A 140 8.97 -44.22 6.54
C ASP A 140 7.98 -45.31 6.97
N SER A 141 6.70 -44.97 7.19
CA SER A 141 5.68 -45.98 7.52
C SER A 141 5.42 -46.99 6.40
N ASP A 142 5.44 -46.54 5.14
CA ASP A 142 5.29 -47.44 3.98
C ASP A 142 6.50 -48.36 3.83
N ASP A 143 7.70 -47.85 4.09
CA ASP A 143 8.95 -48.61 4.04
C ASP A 143 9.00 -49.68 5.15
N LEU A 144 8.55 -49.36 6.37
CA LEU A 144 8.45 -50.31 7.47
C LEU A 144 7.47 -51.46 7.15
N ALA A 145 6.28 -51.14 6.63
CA ALA A 145 5.30 -52.16 6.23
C ALA A 145 5.87 -53.11 5.16
N ARG A 146 6.69 -52.60 4.24
CA ARG A 146 7.38 -53.41 3.22
C ARG A 146 8.44 -54.33 3.79
N ILE A 147 9.16 -53.89 4.82
CA ILE A 147 10.17 -54.71 5.49
C ILE A 147 9.50 -55.85 6.25
N GLU A 148 8.40 -55.58 6.94
CA GLU A 148 7.60 -56.60 7.64
C GLU A 148 7.09 -57.68 6.67
N GLU A 149 6.50 -57.28 5.54
CA GLU A 149 6.06 -58.24 4.51
C GLU A 149 7.20 -59.12 3.99
N LYS A 150 8.39 -58.54 3.78
CA LYS A 150 9.57 -59.31 3.37
C LYS A 150 10.02 -60.28 4.45
N LEU A 151 9.97 -59.87 5.71
CA LEU A 151 10.37 -60.71 6.84
C LEU A 151 9.42 -61.88 7.00
N ASP A 152 8.11 -61.64 6.95
CA ASP A 152 7.07 -62.68 6.96
C ASP A 152 7.25 -63.68 5.82
N ARG A 153 7.57 -63.20 4.62
CA ARG A 153 7.89 -64.07 3.48
C ARG A 153 9.09 -64.97 3.73
N LEU A 154 10.15 -64.44 4.34
CA LEU A 154 11.36 -65.22 4.63
C LEU A 154 11.14 -66.22 5.77
N LEU A 155 10.37 -65.84 6.79
CA LEU A 155 9.94 -66.73 7.86
C LEU A 155 9.09 -67.88 7.29
N ALA A 156 8.09 -67.57 6.47
CA ALA A 156 7.26 -68.58 5.82
C ALA A 156 8.06 -69.50 4.89
N ALA A 157 9.06 -68.97 4.17
CA ALA A 157 9.95 -69.78 3.32
C ALA A 157 10.91 -70.68 4.14
N GLY A 158 11.36 -70.22 5.31
CA GLY A 158 12.21 -70.99 6.22
C GLY A 158 11.44 -72.07 6.99
N GLU A 159 10.20 -71.79 7.36
CA GLU A 159 9.31 -72.75 8.03
C GLU A 159 8.97 -73.93 7.10
N VAL A 160 8.70 -73.67 5.82
CA VAL A 160 8.47 -74.72 4.79
C VAL A 160 9.71 -75.60 4.56
N THR A 161 10.92 -75.08 4.78
CA THR A 161 12.17 -75.84 4.62
C THR A 161 12.52 -76.68 5.86
N SER A 162 11.99 -76.31 7.03
CA SER A 162 12.29 -76.99 8.31
C SER A 162 11.40 -78.20 8.59
N ASP A 163 10.29 -78.34 7.85
CA ASP A 163 9.30 -79.43 8.00
C ASP A 163 9.67 -80.71 7.20
N ASP A 164 10.75 -80.69 6.40
CA ASP A 164 11.22 -81.84 5.58
C ASP A 164 12.38 -82.64 6.22
N ASP A 165 12.94 -82.19 7.35
CA ASP A 165 14.10 -82.84 8.02
C ASP A 165 13.71 -83.82 9.16
N GLY A 166 12.48 -84.35 9.11
CA GLY A 166 11.89 -85.13 10.20
C GLY A 166 11.33 -86.51 9.83
N ALA A 167 12.13 -87.45 9.31
CA ALA A 167 11.88 -88.89 9.55
C ALA A 167 13.14 -89.79 9.35
N PRO A 168 13.31 -90.86 10.16
CA PRO A 168 14.59 -91.50 10.45
C PRO A 168 14.93 -92.71 9.58
N ALA A 169 16.23 -93.01 9.47
CA ALA A 169 16.78 -94.32 9.07
C ALA A 169 17.78 -94.81 10.12
#